data_AF-A0A8R1TPX1-F1
#
_entry.id   AF-A0A8R1TPX1-F1
#
_cell.length_a   1.000
_cell.length_b   1.000
_cell.length_c   1.000
_cell.angle_alpha   90.00
_cell.angle_beta   90.00
_cell.angle_gamma   90.00
#
_symmetry.space_group_name_H-M   'P 1'
#
loop_
_entity.id
_entity.type
_entity.pdbx_description
1 polymer ?
#
loop_
_entity_poly.entity_id
_entity_poly.type
_entity_poly.pdbx_seq_one_letter_code
_entity_poly.pdbx_strand_id
1 'polypeptide(L)'
;LASVLAYVGAITTVPQCCQQNNDYPKTVIGNDSISDNDDNDDNNDNNDNIGDNNSDIINSTNRNKLIKCKAQCDAQWKNDFYMHFQKNYDEEFYEFPLDELITASFDNFYTFCNLTKQKLTCWNARCRINQKYIPWSSDLHICALKRLEFENALNCLNYTSDSAHNECNKICRRISRRFATKENEKLYLYGVSANFAEIYQYWQLNKQCAFQICHLECRKELIRNMCEENETNNGLNVIQDYYQFDLLDQLRSMIDSSTEHLYPLMCRLYLPIQYHLKLTNEISNEIKQSILAIKYAINGIVELITKL
;
A
#
# COMPACT_ATOMS: atom_id res chain seq x y z
N LEU A 1 -6.86 5.26 -14.13
CA LEU A 1 -6.72 6.21 -12.99
C LEU A 1 -6.22 7.60 -13.38
N ALA A 2 -5.72 7.78 -14.61
CA ALA A 2 -5.35 9.08 -15.19
C ALA A 2 -6.50 10.12 -15.27
N SER A 3 -7.77 9.72 -15.16
CA SER A 3 -8.91 10.63 -15.20
C SER A 3 -9.35 11.19 -13.84
N VAL A 4 -8.81 10.74 -12.71
CA VAL A 4 -9.09 11.33 -11.38
C VAL A 4 -7.93 12.20 -10.88
N LEU A 5 -6.71 12.03 -11.41
CA LEU A 5 -5.58 12.91 -11.10
C LEU A 5 -5.37 14.06 -12.12
N ALA A 6 -5.97 14.02 -13.32
CA ALA A 6 -5.85 15.12 -14.28
C ALA A 6 -6.73 16.35 -13.98
N TYR A 7 -7.72 16.27 -13.08
CA TYR A 7 -8.64 17.39 -12.85
C TYR A 7 -8.30 18.29 -11.64
N VAL A 8 -7.18 18.04 -10.96
CA VAL A 8 -6.65 18.97 -9.93
C VAL A 8 -5.60 19.93 -10.54
N GLY A 9 -5.36 19.87 -11.85
CA GLY A 9 -4.36 20.67 -12.56
C GLY A 9 -4.76 22.10 -12.96
N ALA A 10 -5.92 22.63 -12.55
CA ALA A 10 -6.35 23.95 -13.02
C ALA A 10 -7.10 24.75 -11.95
N ILE A 11 -6.41 25.17 -10.88
CA ILE A 11 -6.65 26.43 -10.15
C ILE A 11 -5.38 26.75 -9.34
N THR A 12 -4.68 27.79 -9.79
CA THR A 12 -3.75 28.68 -9.06
C THR A 12 -2.48 28.10 -8.42
N THR A 13 -1.40 28.19 -9.19
CA THR A 13 -0.04 28.62 -8.80
C THR A 13 0.16 29.06 -7.34
N VAL A 14 0.82 28.22 -6.55
CA VAL A 14 1.73 28.63 -5.46
C VAL A 14 3.03 27.82 -5.66
N PRO A 15 4.22 28.45 -5.58
CA PRO A 15 5.41 27.95 -6.27
C PRO A 15 6.02 26.71 -5.61
N GLN A 16 6.65 25.90 -6.45
CA GLN A 16 7.57 24.82 -6.10
C GLN A 16 8.74 25.33 -5.22
N CYS A 17 8.49 25.49 -3.93
CA CYS A 17 9.51 25.33 -2.88
C CYS A 17 9.12 24.01 -2.18
N CYS A 18 9.84 22.90 -2.31
CA CYS A 18 11.28 22.75 -2.31
C CYS A 18 11.69 21.63 -3.27
N GLN A 19 12.59 21.94 -4.19
CA GLN A 19 13.47 20.94 -4.78
C GLN A 19 14.41 20.40 -3.69
N GLN A 20 14.62 19.08 -3.71
CA GLN A 20 15.73 18.35 -3.11
C GLN A 20 15.96 18.51 -1.61
N ASN A 21 15.39 17.61 -0.80
CA ASN A 21 16.11 17.10 0.36
C ASN A 21 16.19 15.57 0.25
N ASN A 22 17.33 15.12 -0.26
CA ASN A 22 17.79 13.74 -0.21
C ASN A 22 18.17 13.40 1.23
N ASP A 23 17.20 13.14 2.10
CA ASP A 23 17.46 12.57 3.43
C ASP A 23 16.39 11.52 3.75
N TYR A 24 16.54 10.34 3.15
CA TYR A 24 15.98 9.13 3.74
C TYR A 24 16.86 8.73 4.93
N PRO A 25 16.30 8.50 6.13
CA PRO A 25 17.08 8.22 7.33
C PRO A 25 17.92 6.95 7.17
N LYS A 26 19.16 7.03 7.65
CA LYS A 26 20.09 5.90 7.79
C LYS A 26 19.40 4.75 8.54
N THR A 27 19.09 3.66 7.85
CA THR A 27 18.82 2.38 8.51
C THR A 27 20.07 1.98 9.28
N VAL A 28 19.94 2.00 10.60
CA VAL A 28 20.94 1.56 11.58
C VAL A 28 21.35 0.13 11.26
N ILE A 29 22.62 -0.03 10.88
CA ILE A 29 23.29 -1.33 10.85
C ILE A 29 23.41 -1.77 12.31
N GLY A 30 22.72 -2.86 12.65
CA GLY A 30 22.97 -3.57 13.89
C GLY A 30 24.38 -4.13 13.90
N ASN A 31 25.16 -3.74 14.90
CA ASN A 31 26.22 -4.57 15.44
C ASN A 31 25.75 -5.02 16.82
N ASP A 32 25.11 -6.18 16.83
CA ASP A 32 25.25 -7.11 17.96
C ASP A 32 26.73 -7.45 18.08
N SER A 33 27.33 -7.25 19.28
CA SER A 33 28.22 -8.21 19.97
C SER A 33 29.21 -7.56 20.96
N ILE A 34 28.99 -7.86 22.25
CA ILE A 34 29.97 -8.45 23.18
C ILE A 34 30.95 -7.52 23.98
N SER A 35 30.71 -7.57 25.31
CA SER A 35 31.59 -7.61 26.50
C SER A 35 32.47 -6.42 26.92
N ASP A 36 32.14 -5.90 28.12
CA ASP A 36 32.99 -5.87 29.33
C ASP A 36 34.48 -5.58 29.18
N ASN A 37 34.91 -4.36 29.56
CA ASN A 37 35.64 -4.08 30.81
C ASN A 37 36.47 -2.78 30.73
N ASP A 38 36.36 -2.03 31.83
CA ASP A 38 37.37 -1.26 32.56
C ASP A 38 38.18 -0.13 31.90
N ASP A 39 37.98 1.06 32.51
CA ASP A 39 38.99 2.02 33.00
C ASP A 39 40.14 2.45 32.07
N ASN A 40 40.11 3.73 31.66
CA ASN A 40 40.98 4.78 32.22
C ASN A 40 41.01 6.05 31.33
N ASP A 41 40.81 7.18 32.01
CA ASP A 41 41.58 8.42 31.97
C ASP A 41 42.04 9.07 30.63
N ASP A 42 41.56 10.31 30.50
CA ASP A 42 42.31 11.54 30.28
C ASP A 42 43.21 11.73 29.03
N ASN A 43 42.75 12.74 28.28
CA ASN A 43 43.50 13.88 27.76
C ASN A 43 44.35 13.75 26.49
N ASN A 44 44.20 14.85 25.74
CA ASN A 44 45.12 15.50 24.81
C ASN A 44 45.11 15.11 23.33
N ASP A 45 44.54 16.06 22.59
CA ASP A 45 45.19 16.90 21.58
C ASP A 45 45.61 16.28 20.25
N ASN A 46 45.02 16.93 19.23
CA ASN A 46 45.59 17.20 17.91
C ASN A 46 45.91 15.99 17.03
N ASN A 47 45.01 15.71 16.08
CA ASN A 47 45.44 15.59 14.69
C ASN A 47 44.31 15.88 13.72
N ASP A 48 44.55 16.90 12.90
CA ASP A 48 43.86 17.16 11.64
C ASP A 48 43.77 15.89 10.81
N ASN A 49 42.55 15.42 10.51
CA ASN A 49 42.31 14.52 9.39
C ASN A 49 41.11 15.01 8.60
N ILE A 50 41.42 15.80 7.57
CA ILE A 50 40.63 15.99 6.37
C ILE A 50 40.30 14.59 5.83
N GLY A 51 39.10 14.08 6.13
CA GLY A 51 38.82 12.66 5.88
C GLY A 51 37.37 12.21 5.76
N ASP A 52 36.35 13.04 6.00
CA ASP A 52 34.96 12.52 6.09
C ASP A 52 34.02 12.88 4.93
N ASN A 53 34.48 13.65 3.92
CA ASN A 53 33.61 13.95 2.78
C ASN A 53 33.54 12.81 1.74
N ASN A 54 34.51 11.89 1.70
CA ASN A 54 34.56 10.87 0.65
C ASN A 54 33.64 9.67 0.89
N SER A 55 33.39 9.28 2.15
CA SER A 55 32.54 8.13 2.49
C SER A 55 31.07 8.40 2.11
N ASP A 56 30.56 9.60 2.41
CA ASP A 56 29.21 10.03 2.05
C ASP A 56 29.04 10.20 0.54
N ILE A 57 30.07 10.70 -0.17
CA ILE A 57 30.04 10.82 -1.64
C ILE A 57 30.04 9.43 -2.30
N ILE A 58 30.84 8.48 -1.81
CA ILE A 58 30.87 7.10 -2.36
C ILE A 58 29.53 6.40 -2.10
N ASN A 59 28.98 6.53 -0.90
CA ASN A 59 27.67 5.96 -0.55
C ASN A 59 26.53 6.60 -1.35
N SER A 60 26.54 7.92 -1.52
CA SER A 60 25.58 8.65 -2.34
C SER A 60 25.67 8.27 -3.82
N THR A 61 26.90 8.15 -4.36
CA THR A 61 27.13 7.72 -5.75
C THR A 61 26.61 6.31 -5.97
N ASN A 62 26.86 5.40 -5.03
CA ASN A 62 26.38 4.02 -5.11
C ASN A 62 24.84 3.94 -4.98
N ARG A 63 24.24 4.73 -4.08
CA ARG A 63 22.79 4.87 -3.92
C ARG A 63 22.14 5.43 -5.19
N ASN A 64 22.72 6.48 -5.78
CA ASN A 64 22.23 7.08 -7.02
C ASN A 64 22.31 6.09 -8.20
N LYS A 65 23.38 5.30 -8.28
CA LYS A 65 23.51 4.22 -9.27
C LYS A 65 22.44 3.15 -9.09
N LEU A 66 22.14 2.78 -7.85
CA LEU A 66 21.10 1.82 -7.49
C LEU A 66 19.71 2.31 -7.90
N ILE A 67 19.37 3.55 -7.54
CA ILE A 67 18.10 4.20 -7.88
C ILE A 67 17.91 4.24 -9.40
N LYS A 68 18.93 4.67 -10.15
CA LYS A 68 18.87 4.70 -11.62
C LYS A 68 18.72 3.30 -12.22
N CYS A 69 19.40 2.30 -11.67
CA CYS A 69 19.28 0.93 -12.13
C CYS A 69 17.87 0.37 -11.89
N LYS A 70 17.32 0.57 -10.68
CA LYS A 70 15.95 0.17 -10.35
C LYS A 70 14.95 0.82 -11.29
N ALA A 71 15.06 2.12 -11.53
CA ALA A 71 14.19 2.85 -12.45
C ALA A 71 14.26 2.31 -13.89
N GLN A 72 15.43 1.88 -14.37
CA GLN A 72 15.56 1.25 -15.68
C GLN A 72 14.86 -0.12 -15.74
N CYS A 73 15.00 -0.95 -14.70
CA CYS A 73 14.28 -2.23 -14.62
C CYS A 73 12.76 -2.02 -14.56
N ASP A 74 12.31 -1.04 -13.77
CA ASP A 74 10.89 -0.71 -13.63
C ASP A 74 10.32 -0.19 -14.96
N ALA A 75 11.05 0.67 -15.67
CA ALA A 75 10.64 1.18 -16.98
C ALA A 75 10.55 0.07 -18.04
N GLN A 76 11.51 -0.86 -18.08
CA GLN A 76 11.45 -2.00 -19.00
C GLN A 76 10.23 -2.87 -18.70
N TRP A 77 10.01 -3.21 -17.42
CA TRP A 77 8.87 -4.01 -17.02
C TRP A 77 7.53 -3.34 -17.37
N LYS A 78 7.40 -2.03 -17.15
CA LYS A 78 6.19 -1.27 -17.53
C LYS A 78 5.96 -1.28 -19.05
N ASN A 79 7.03 -1.18 -19.83
CA ASN A 79 6.94 -1.30 -21.28
C ASN A 79 6.47 -2.70 -21.70
N ASP A 80 7.04 -3.76 -21.12
CA ASP A 80 6.64 -5.14 -21.43
C ASP A 80 5.19 -5.42 -20.98
N PHE A 81 4.78 -4.88 -19.83
CA PHE A 81 3.39 -4.89 -19.38
C PHE A 81 2.46 -4.25 -20.40
N TYR A 82 2.79 -3.05 -20.88
CA TYR A 82 2.02 -2.37 -21.91
C TYR A 82 1.93 -3.19 -23.20
N MET A 83 3.03 -3.82 -23.64
CA MET A 83 3.04 -4.63 -24.86
C MET A 83 2.13 -5.86 -24.77
N HIS A 84 2.01 -6.47 -23.59
CA HIS A 84 1.16 -7.65 -23.39
C HIS A 84 -0.31 -7.30 -23.13
N PHE A 85 -0.57 -6.29 -22.31
CA PHE A 85 -1.91 -5.96 -21.83
C PHE A 85 -2.56 -4.75 -22.52
N GLN A 86 -1.81 -4.05 -23.38
CA GLN A 86 -2.25 -2.82 -24.05
C GLN A 86 -2.77 -1.76 -23.07
N LYS A 87 -2.20 -1.75 -21.85
CA LYS A 87 -2.62 -0.90 -20.74
C LYS A 87 -1.40 -0.25 -20.12
N ASN A 88 -1.41 1.07 -19.94
CA ASN A 88 -0.35 1.77 -19.24
C ASN A 88 -0.42 1.44 -17.74
N TYR A 89 0.69 0.94 -17.18
CA TYR A 89 0.72 0.52 -15.80
C TYR A 89 0.51 1.67 -14.80
N ASP A 90 1.09 2.84 -15.05
CA ASP A 90 1.01 3.98 -14.13
C ASP A 90 -0.31 4.76 -14.27
N GLU A 91 -0.87 4.79 -15.48
CA GLU A 91 -2.00 5.66 -15.81
C GLU A 91 -3.34 4.92 -15.82
N GLU A 92 -3.35 3.67 -16.27
CA GLU A 92 -4.56 2.93 -16.58
C GLU A 92 -4.78 1.76 -15.64
N PHE A 93 -3.71 1.03 -15.26
CA PHE A 93 -3.78 -0.12 -14.37
C PHE A 93 -4.08 0.30 -12.92
N TYR A 94 -4.92 -0.48 -12.25
CA TYR A 94 -5.27 -0.27 -10.85
C TYR A 94 -4.47 -1.25 -9.99
N GLU A 95 -3.42 -0.76 -9.33
CA GLU A 95 -2.80 -1.57 -8.28
C GLU A 95 -3.80 -1.85 -7.16
N PHE A 96 -4.56 -0.83 -6.77
CA PHE A 96 -5.64 -0.96 -5.81
C PHE A 96 -6.93 -0.26 -6.30
N PRO A 97 -8.10 -0.94 -6.24
CA PRO A 97 -8.27 -2.33 -5.82
C PRO A 97 -7.68 -3.29 -6.85
N LEU A 98 -7.42 -4.56 -6.47
CA LEU A 98 -6.87 -5.58 -7.37
C LEU A 98 -7.60 -5.58 -8.72
N ASP A 99 -6.89 -5.20 -9.77
CA ASP A 99 -7.40 -5.07 -11.14
C ASP A 99 -7.95 -6.40 -11.66
N GLU A 100 -9.11 -6.34 -12.31
CA GLU A 100 -9.74 -7.51 -12.92
C GLU A 100 -8.85 -8.13 -14.01
N LEU A 101 -8.04 -7.31 -14.70
CA LEU A 101 -7.16 -7.75 -15.77
C LEU A 101 -6.29 -8.95 -15.37
N ILE A 102 -5.76 -8.92 -14.14
CA ILE A 102 -4.86 -9.96 -13.63
C ILE A 102 -5.63 -11.23 -13.28
N THR A 103 -6.88 -11.08 -12.83
CA THR A 103 -7.71 -12.21 -12.37
C THR A 103 -8.67 -12.74 -13.43
N ALA A 104 -8.82 -12.07 -14.57
CA ALA A 104 -9.79 -12.41 -15.61
C ALA A 104 -9.48 -13.73 -16.36
N SER A 105 -8.25 -14.22 -16.26
CA SER A 105 -7.87 -15.53 -16.83
C SER A 105 -6.56 -16.04 -16.24
N PHE A 106 -6.33 -17.36 -16.36
CA PHE A 106 -5.04 -17.98 -16.07
C PHE A 106 -3.93 -17.42 -16.95
N ASP A 107 -4.20 -17.20 -18.23
CA ASP A 107 -3.19 -16.67 -19.16
C ASP A 107 -2.73 -15.27 -18.76
N ASN A 108 -3.65 -14.39 -18.37
CA ASN A 108 -3.32 -13.06 -17.88
C ASN A 108 -2.51 -13.13 -16.59
N PHE A 109 -2.97 -13.95 -15.63
CA PHE A 109 -2.28 -14.15 -14.36
C PHE A 109 -0.83 -14.63 -14.55
N TYR A 110 -0.62 -15.68 -15.35
CA TYR A 110 0.71 -16.21 -15.61
C TYR A 110 1.59 -15.25 -16.41
N THR A 111 1.01 -14.53 -17.36
CA THR A 111 1.74 -13.49 -18.11
C THR A 111 2.22 -12.40 -17.17
N PHE A 112 1.33 -11.86 -16.33
CA PHE A 112 1.67 -10.86 -15.33
C PHE A 112 2.77 -11.34 -14.38
N CYS A 113 2.65 -12.56 -13.86
CA CYS A 113 3.65 -13.11 -12.95
C CYS A 113 4.99 -13.46 -13.62
N ASN A 114 4.99 -13.79 -14.91
CA ASN A 114 6.22 -13.97 -15.67
C ASN A 114 6.95 -12.64 -15.87
N LEU A 115 6.23 -11.56 -16.20
CA LEU A 115 6.81 -10.22 -16.28
C LEU A 115 7.39 -9.78 -14.92
N THR A 116 6.65 -9.97 -13.83
CA THR A 116 7.14 -9.65 -12.48
C THR A 116 8.39 -10.45 -12.09
N LYS A 117 8.47 -11.73 -12.48
CA LYS A 117 9.68 -12.54 -12.30
C LYS A 117 10.89 -11.98 -13.07
N GLN A 118 10.68 -11.44 -14.27
CA GLN A 118 11.74 -10.79 -15.05
C GLN A 118 12.20 -9.48 -14.39
N LYS A 119 11.27 -8.67 -13.86
CA LYS A 119 11.57 -7.46 -13.06
C LYS A 119 12.45 -7.78 -11.85
N LEU A 120 12.08 -8.81 -11.06
CA LEU A 120 12.88 -9.28 -9.94
C LEU A 120 14.28 -9.76 -10.37
N THR A 121 14.35 -10.47 -11.49
CA THR A 121 15.63 -10.92 -12.05
C THR A 121 16.51 -9.72 -12.42
N CYS A 122 15.94 -8.66 -13.00
CA CYS A 122 16.65 -7.42 -13.30
C CYS A 122 17.18 -6.74 -12.04
N TRP A 123 16.34 -6.56 -11.02
CA TRP A 123 16.76 -5.97 -9.74
C TRP A 123 17.88 -6.75 -9.07
N ASN A 124 17.79 -8.08 -9.02
CA ASN A 124 18.78 -8.93 -8.37
C ASN A 124 20.09 -8.99 -9.18
N ALA A 125 20.03 -9.33 -10.46
CA ALA A 125 21.22 -9.61 -11.27
C ALA A 125 21.92 -8.32 -11.73
N ARG A 126 21.15 -7.29 -12.13
CA ARG A 126 21.70 -6.04 -12.69
C ARG A 126 21.94 -5.00 -11.60
N CYS A 127 20.99 -4.84 -10.68
CA CYS A 127 21.05 -3.79 -9.67
C CYS A 127 21.65 -4.25 -8.33
N ARG A 128 21.86 -5.57 -8.13
CA ARG A 128 22.35 -6.16 -6.88
C ARG A 128 21.49 -5.77 -5.67
N ILE A 129 20.19 -5.57 -5.89
CA ILE A 129 19.23 -5.32 -4.80
C ILE A 129 19.03 -6.65 -4.07
N ASN A 130 19.20 -6.64 -2.74
CA ASN A 130 18.87 -7.81 -1.93
C ASN A 130 17.34 -7.89 -1.77
N GLN A 131 16.80 -9.10 -1.82
CA GLN A 131 15.38 -9.37 -1.61
C GLN A 131 14.82 -8.73 -0.33
N LYS A 132 15.62 -8.62 0.73
CA LYS A 132 15.23 -7.98 2.01
C LYS A 132 14.96 -6.47 1.90
N TYR A 133 15.47 -5.80 0.88
CA TYR A 133 15.31 -4.35 0.67
C TYR A 133 14.32 -4.02 -0.47
N ILE A 134 13.63 -5.04 -0.98
CA ILE A 134 12.61 -4.82 -1.99
C ILE A 134 11.32 -4.38 -1.28
N PRO A 135 10.81 -3.16 -1.55
CA PRO A 135 9.56 -2.70 -0.95
C PRO A 135 8.40 -3.58 -1.42
N TRP A 136 7.36 -3.67 -0.59
CA TRP A 136 6.13 -4.33 -0.99
C TRP A 136 5.52 -3.58 -2.19
N SER A 137 4.88 -4.35 -3.07
CA SER A 137 4.08 -3.84 -4.18
C SER A 137 3.12 -4.94 -4.61
N SER A 138 2.00 -4.56 -5.20
CA SER A 138 0.94 -5.49 -5.59
C SER A 138 1.44 -6.61 -6.49
N ASP A 139 2.27 -6.28 -7.48
CA ASP A 139 2.83 -7.27 -8.41
C ASP A 139 3.69 -8.31 -7.69
N LEU A 140 4.55 -7.89 -6.77
CA LEU A 140 5.40 -8.79 -5.99
C LEU A 140 4.60 -9.62 -5.00
N HIS A 141 3.60 -9.02 -4.36
CA HIS A 141 2.74 -9.74 -3.44
C HIS A 141 2.03 -10.88 -4.15
N ILE A 142 1.35 -10.57 -5.26
CA ILE A 142 0.60 -11.54 -6.06
C ILE A 142 1.55 -12.61 -6.63
N CYS A 143 2.67 -12.22 -7.25
CA CYS A 143 3.44 -13.12 -8.10
C CYS A 143 4.69 -13.72 -7.47
N ALA A 144 5.24 -13.12 -6.41
CA ALA A 144 6.45 -13.60 -5.75
C ALA A 144 6.20 -14.12 -4.33
N LEU A 145 5.27 -13.51 -3.58
CA LEU A 145 5.01 -13.89 -2.20
C LEU A 145 3.85 -14.87 -2.06
N LYS A 146 2.77 -14.67 -2.82
CA LYS A 146 1.48 -15.37 -2.67
C LYS A 146 0.98 -16.06 -3.93
N ARG A 147 1.88 -16.36 -4.85
CA ARG A 147 1.53 -16.87 -6.19
C ARG A 147 0.62 -18.09 -6.13
N LEU A 148 0.99 -19.09 -5.34
CA LEU A 148 0.22 -20.35 -5.27
C LEU A 148 -1.16 -20.12 -4.68
N GLU A 149 -1.28 -19.25 -3.67
CA GLU A 149 -2.56 -18.90 -3.07
C GLU A 149 -3.47 -18.19 -4.08
N PHE A 150 -2.95 -17.23 -4.84
CA PHE A 150 -3.70 -16.56 -5.90
C PHE A 150 -4.08 -17.52 -7.04
N GLU A 151 -3.17 -18.39 -7.45
CA GLU A 151 -3.41 -19.42 -8.48
C GLU A 151 -4.54 -20.37 -8.06
N ASN A 152 -4.53 -20.82 -6.80
CA ASN A 152 -5.57 -21.69 -6.21
C ASN A 152 -6.93 -20.99 -6.00
N ALA A 153 -6.95 -19.65 -6.01
CA ALA A 153 -8.18 -18.85 -5.89
C ALA A 153 -8.67 -18.32 -7.25
N LEU A 154 -7.93 -18.54 -8.33
CA LEU A 154 -8.08 -17.76 -9.57
C LEU A 154 -9.43 -17.98 -10.25
N ASN A 155 -9.99 -19.19 -10.21
CA ASN A 155 -11.34 -19.46 -10.72
C ASN A 155 -12.39 -18.54 -10.08
N CYS A 156 -12.46 -18.53 -8.75
CA CYS A 156 -13.37 -17.68 -8.00
C CYS A 156 -13.09 -16.18 -8.20
N LEU A 157 -11.81 -15.78 -8.24
CA LEU A 157 -11.45 -14.38 -8.51
C LEU A 157 -11.85 -13.94 -9.92
N ASN A 158 -11.71 -14.83 -10.91
CA ASN A 158 -12.16 -14.60 -12.27
C ASN A 158 -13.70 -14.45 -12.32
N TYR A 159 -14.41 -15.40 -11.71
CA TYR A 159 -15.86 -15.42 -11.69
C TYR A 159 -16.49 -14.18 -11.03
N THR A 160 -15.77 -13.57 -10.07
CA THR A 160 -16.22 -12.36 -9.37
C THR A 160 -15.60 -11.06 -9.92
N SER A 161 -14.75 -11.13 -10.93
CA SER A 161 -13.92 -10.00 -11.39
C SER A 161 -14.75 -8.83 -11.93
N ASP A 162 -15.65 -9.08 -12.90
CA ASP A 162 -16.55 -8.07 -13.49
C ASP A 162 -17.41 -7.36 -12.43
N SER A 163 -18.01 -8.12 -11.51
CA SER A 163 -18.85 -7.57 -10.43
C SER A 163 -18.03 -6.74 -9.44
N ALA A 164 -16.80 -7.18 -9.14
CA ALA A 164 -15.87 -6.40 -8.32
C ALA A 164 -15.48 -5.09 -9.03
N HIS A 165 -15.14 -5.15 -10.31
CA HIS A 165 -14.71 -3.96 -11.05
C HIS A 165 -15.84 -2.98 -11.31
N ASN A 166 -17.02 -3.44 -11.69
CA ASN A 166 -18.11 -2.54 -12.09
C ASN A 166 -18.92 -2.10 -10.88
N GLU A 167 -19.44 -3.05 -10.10
CA GLU A 167 -20.41 -2.74 -9.06
C GLU A 167 -19.74 -2.36 -7.73
N CYS A 168 -18.74 -3.11 -7.25
CA CYS A 168 -18.05 -2.73 -6.01
C CYS A 168 -17.37 -1.36 -6.13
N ASN A 169 -16.66 -1.08 -7.22
CA ASN A 169 -16.08 0.25 -7.44
C ASN A 169 -17.13 1.36 -7.43
N LYS A 170 -18.25 1.18 -8.14
CA LYS A 170 -19.31 2.18 -8.25
C LYS A 170 -19.95 2.49 -6.90
N ILE A 171 -20.27 1.46 -6.12
CA ILE A 171 -20.88 1.59 -4.79
C ILE A 171 -19.88 2.20 -3.82
N CYS A 172 -18.66 1.66 -3.77
CA CYS A 172 -17.65 2.11 -2.82
C CYS A 172 -17.18 3.53 -3.10
N ARG A 173 -17.11 3.97 -4.37
CA ARG A 173 -16.88 5.38 -4.71
C ARG A 173 -17.99 6.30 -4.16
N ARG A 174 -19.25 5.86 -4.16
CA ARG A 174 -20.36 6.65 -3.62
C ARG A 174 -20.30 6.75 -2.10
N ILE A 175 -20.01 5.64 -1.43
CA ILE A 175 -19.87 5.57 0.02
C ILE A 175 -18.67 6.42 0.48
N SER A 176 -17.50 6.20 -0.11
CA SER A 176 -16.26 6.86 0.31
C SER A 176 -16.27 8.37 0.11
N ARG A 177 -16.83 8.87 -1.00
CA ARG A 177 -16.94 10.32 -1.26
C ARG A 177 -17.74 11.06 -0.20
N ARG A 178 -18.73 10.39 0.40
CA ARG A 178 -19.60 10.94 1.45
C ARG A 178 -19.12 10.57 2.85
N PHE A 179 -17.99 9.89 2.96
CA PHE A 179 -17.47 9.49 4.26
C PHE A 179 -17.00 10.73 5.04
N ALA A 180 -17.69 10.99 6.14
CA ALA A 180 -17.44 12.13 7.00
C ALA A 180 -16.65 11.68 8.23
N THR A 181 -15.58 12.40 8.53
CA THR A 181 -14.85 12.26 9.80
C THR A 181 -15.80 12.56 10.95
N LYS A 182 -15.89 11.61 11.88
CA LYS A 182 -16.82 11.69 13.01
C LYS A 182 -16.25 12.53 14.15
N GLU A 183 -17.09 12.86 15.13
CA GLU A 183 -16.69 13.82 16.18
C GLU A 183 -15.58 13.27 17.08
N ASN A 184 -15.63 11.98 17.44
CA ASN A 184 -14.60 11.39 18.28
C ASN A 184 -13.28 11.18 17.51
N GLU A 185 -13.34 11.00 16.19
CA GLU A 185 -12.14 11.05 15.34
C GLU A 185 -11.51 12.45 15.32
N LYS A 186 -12.30 13.53 15.34
CA LYS A 186 -11.75 14.89 15.46
C LYS A 186 -11.08 15.11 16.82
N LEU A 187 -11.67 14.59 17.89
CA LEU A 187 -11.05 14.63 19.23
C LEU A 187 -9.71 13.90 19.25
N TYR A 188 -9.59 12.76 18.57
CA TYR A 188 -8.31 12.09 18.37
C TYR A 188 -7.28 12.99 17.66
N LEU A 189 -7.67 13.65 16.57
CA LEU A 189 -6.79 14.55 15.82
C LEU A 189 -6.32 15.76 16.66
N TYR A 190 -7.20 16.33 17.48
CA TYR A 190 -6.80 17.36 18.43
C TYR A 190 -5.87 16.82 19.51
N GLY A 191 -6.08 15.59 19.99
CA GLY A 191 -5.23 14.93 20.98
C GLY A 191 -3.80 14.70 20.49
N VAL A 192 -3.59 14.49 19.19
CA VAL A 192 -2.25 14.38 18.58
C VAL A 192 -1.69 15.73 18.10
N SER A 193 -2.35 16.85 18.43
CA SER A 193 -1.95 18.21 18.03
C SER A 193 -1.84 18.40 16.51
N ALA A 194 -2.68 17.70 15.73
CA ALA A 194 -2.69 17.82 14.28
C ALA A 194 -3.06 19.25 13.84
N ASN A 195 -2.29 19.82 12.91
CA ASN A 195 -2.59 21.11 12.33
C ASN A 195 -3.70 21.03 11.25
N PHE A 196 -4.15 22.17 10.73
CA PHE A 196 -5.24 22.19 9.74
C PHE A 196 -4.94 21.40 8.46
N ALA A 197 -3.70 21.45 7.96
CA ALA A 197 -3.30 20.70 6.77
C ALA A 197 -3.30 19.19 7.04
N GLU A 198 -2.81 18.77 8.21
CA GLU A 198 -2.85 17.38 8.66
C GLU A 198 -4.27 16.86 8.86
N ILE A 199 -5.17 17.67 9.44
CA ILE A 199 -6.60 17.31 9.59
C ILE A 199 -7.24 17.10 8.21
N TYR A 200 -6.93 17.97 7.24
CA TYR A 200 -7.40 17.81 5.87
C TYR A 200 -6.82 16.55 5.20
N GLN A 201 -5.53 16.29 5.39
CA GLN A 201 -4.87 15.08 4.89
C GLN A 201 -5.50 13.81 5.50
N TYR A 202 -5.70 13.78 6.82
CA TYR A 202 -6.40 12.68 7.49
C TYR A 202 -7.77 12.46 6.87
N TRP A 203 -8.54 13.52 6.60
CA TRP A 203 -9.84 13.37 5.97
C TRP A 203 -9.77 12.72 4.58
N GLN A 204 -8.78 13.07 3.74
CA GLN A 204 -8.60 12.42 2.44
C GLN A 204 -8.21 10.96 2.59
N LEU A 205 -7.27 10.66 3.49
CA LEU A 205 -6.89 9.28 3.83
C LEU A 205 -8.08 8.49 4.36
N ASN A 206 -8.95 9.11 5.16
CA ASN A 206 -10.13 8.46 5.72
C ASN A 206 -11.13 8.07 4.62
N LYS A 207 -11.28 8.88 3.56
CA LYS A 207 -12.09 8.52 2.39
C LYS A 207 -11.46 7.36 1.61
N GLN A 208 -10.15 7.39 1.39
CA GLN A 208 -9.43 6.28 0.75
C GLN A 208 -9.60 4.99 1.53
N CYS A 209 -9.43 5.06 2.84
CA CYS A 209 -9.62 3.94 3.76
C CYS A 209 -11.05 3.38 3.72
N ALA A 210 -12.07 4.26 3.77
CA ALA A 210 -13.45 3.85 3.63
C ALA A 210 -13.73 3.16 2.28
N PHE A 211 -13.07 3.61 1.20
CA PHE A 211 -13.13 2.94 -0.10
C PHE A 211 -12.49 1.55 -0.05
N GLN A 212 -11.30 1.42 0.53
CA GLN A 212 -10.57 0.14 0.66
C GLN A 212 -11.38 -0.89 1.44
N ILE A 213 -11.89 -0.50 2.62
CA ILE A 213 -12.73 -1.36 3.47
C ILE A 213 -14.01 -1.75 2.75
N CYS A 214 -14.67 -0.78 2.10
CA CYS A 214 -15.87 -1.07 1.34
C CYS A 214 -15.60 -2.08 0.23
N HIS A 215 -14.52 -1.89 -0.51
CA HIS A 215 -14.20 -2.75 -1.64
C HIS A 215 -13.82 -4.17 -1.18
N LEU A 216 -13.09 -4.29 -0.05
CA LEU A 216 -12.80 -5.57 0.59
C LEU A 216 -14.09 -6.32 0.96
N GLU A 217 -14.96 -5.69 1.73
CA GLU A 217 -16.18 -6.33 2.21
C GLU A 217 -17.13 -6.67 1.04
N CYS A 218 -17.21 -5.81 0.02
CA CYS A 218 -17.98 -6.08 -1.19
C CYS A 218 -17.46 -7.32 -1.93
N ARG A 219 -16.14 -7.45 -2.11
CA ARG A 219 -15.56 -8.65 -2.73
C ARG A 219 -15.79 -9.90 -1.90
N LYS A 220 -15.71 -9.82 -0.56
CA LYS A 220 -15.99 -10.95 0.31
C LYS A 220 -17.43 -11.44 0.17
N GLU A 221 -18.38 -10.52 0.07
CA GLU A 221 -19.79 -10.87 -0.17
C GLU A 221 -20.00 -11.44 -1.58
N LEU A 222 -19.35 -10.91 -2.61
CA LEU A 222 -19.40 -11.52 -3.95
C LEU A 222 -18.87 -12.96 -3.91
N ILE A 223 -17.71 -13.18 -3.30
CA ILE A 223 -17.08 -14.51 -3.18
C ILE A 223 -18.02 -15.49 -2.46
N ARG A 224 -18.60 -15.10 -1.33
CA ARG A 224 -19.52 -15.96 -0.55
C ARG A 224 -20.77 -16.36 -1.31
N ASN A 225 -21.28 -15.49 -2.17
CA ASN A 225 -22.55 -15.70 -2.85
C ASN A 225 -22.40 -16.29 -4.26
N MET A 226 -21.22 -16.15 -4.88
CA MET A 226 -21.01 -16.52 -6.28
C MET A 226 -20.06 -17.72 -6.44
N CYS A 227 -19.05 -17.87 -5.60
CA CYS A 227 -18.07 -18.94 -5.78
C CYS A 227 -18.56 -20.28 -5.22
N GLU A 228 -18.03 -21.38 -5.75
CA GLU A 228 -18.27 -22.70 -5.19
C GLU A 228 -17.69 -22.82 -3.76
N GLU A 229 -18.28 -23.69 -2.93
CA GLU A 229 -17.91 -23.83 -1.51
C GLU A 229 -16.43 -24.21 -1.32
N ASN A 230 -15.90 -25.06 -2.21
CA ASN A 230 -14.50 -25.48 -2.23
C ASN A 230 -13.52 -24.35 -2.62
N GLU A 231 -13.96 -23.34 -3.38
CA GLU A 231 -13.13 -22.21 -3.82
C GLU A 231 -13.28 -20.98 -2.91
N THR A 232 -14.43 -20.87 -2.23
CA THR A 232 -14.79 -19.72 -1.38
C THR A 232 -13.72 -19.41 -0.35
N ASN A 233 -13.19 -20.42 0.35
CA ASN A 233 -12.17 -20.20 1.38
C ASN A 233 -10.87 -19.64 0.79
N ASN A 234 -10.41 -20.16 -0.36
CA ASN A 234 -9.21 -19.66 -1.02
C ASN A 234 -9.42 -18.21 -1.47
N GLY A 235 -10.55 -17.91 -2.11
CA GLY A 235 -10.92 -16.56 -2.54
C GLY A 235 -10.96 -15.56 -1.39
N LEU A 236 -11.62 -15.91 -0.27
CA LEU A 236 -11.70 -15.05 0.91
C LEU A 236 -10.33 -14.82 1.53
N ASN A 237 -9.49 -15.85 1.63
CA ASN A 237 -8.17 -15.75 2.22
C ASN A 237 -7.25 -14.82 1.42
N VAL A 238 -7.17 -14.99 0.09
CA VAL A 238 -6.28 -14.16 -0.74
C VAL A 238 -6.72 -12.71 -0.80
N ILE A 239 -8.04 -12.44 -0.85
CA ILE A 239 -8.53 -11.06 -0.85
C ILE A 239 -8.36 -10.40 0.52
N GLN A 240 -8.57 -11.13 1.62
CA GLN A 240 -8.27 -10.61 2.95
C GLN A 240 -6.77 -10.30 3.09
N ASP A 241 -5.91 -11.25 2.70
CA ASP A 241 -4.44 -11.11 2.77
C ASP A 241 -3.96 -9.91 1.94
N TYR A 242 -4.39 -9.81 0.69
CA TYR A 242 -4.02 -8.73 -0.22
C TYR A 242 -4.30 -7.34 0.36
N TYR A 243 -5.52 -7.13 0.87
CA TYR A 243 -5.93 -5.83 1.42
C TYR A 243 -5.22 -5.55 2.75
N GLN A 244 -4.97 -6.56 3.57
CA GLN A 244 -4.23 -6.37 4.81
C GLN A 244 -2.78 -5.96 4.56
N PHE A 245 -2.13 -6.55 3.56
CA PHE A 245 -0.77 -6.18 3.18
C PHE A 245 -0.69 -4.79 2.55
N ASP A 246 -1.66 -4.40 1.70
CA ASP A 246 -1.78 -3.04 1.16
C ASP A 246 -1.91 -1.99 2.27
N LEU A 247 -2.83 -2.23 3.21
CA LEU A 247 -3.02 -1.36 4.37
C LEU A 247 -1.77 -1.30 5.27
N LEU A 248 -1.07 -2.42 5.44
CA LEU A 248 0.14 -2.48 6.24
C LEU A 248 1.29 -1.71 5.59
N ASP A 249 1.42 -1.81 4.26
CA ASP A 249 2.43 -1.06 3.51
C ASP A 249 2.20 0.45 3.60
N GLN A 250 0.94 0.89 3.48
CA GLN A 250 0.57 2.29 3.69
C GLN A 250 0.93 2.78 5.09
N LEU A 251 0.60 2.01 6.13
CA LEU A 251 1.00 2.36 7.49
C LEU A 251 2.53 2.44 7.65
N ARG A 252 3.28 1.49 7.09
CA ARG A 252 4.75 1.49 7.14
C ARG A 252 5.32 2.72 6.45
N SER A 253 4.82 3.07 5.27
CA SER A 253 5.22 4.30 4.59
C SER A 253 4.97 5.54 5.44
N MET A 254 3.87 5.57 6.21
CA MET A 254 3.56 6.70 7.10
C MET A 254 4.43 6.72 8.36
N ILE A 255 4.83 5.56 8.88
CA ILE A 255 5.80 5.44 9.98
C ILE A 255 7.16 5.96 9.51
N ASP A 256 7.61 5.54 8.33
CA ASP A 256 8.90 5.97 7.76
C ASP A 256 8.95 7.49 7.54
N SER A 257 7.80 8.12 7.29
CA SER A 257 7.67 9.58 7.19
C SER A 257 7.26 10.27 8.50
N SER A 258 7.18 9.57 9.63
CA SER A 258 6.78 10.11 10.95
C SER A 258 5.40 10.82 10.93
N THR A 259 4.45 10.25 10.20
CA THR A 259 3.08 10.77 10.03
C THR A 259 2.02 9.72 10.35
N GLU A 260 2.38 8.66 11.06
CA GLU A 260 1.51 7.52 11.35
C GLU A 260 0.27 7.88 12.18
N HIS A 261 0.30 8.99 12.94
CA HIS A 261 -0.88 9.55 13.61
C HIS A 261 -1.98 9.98 12.63
N LEU A 262 -1.63 10.21 11.36
CA LEU A 262 -2.59 10.52 10.30
C LEU A 262 -3.20 9.27 9.65
N TYR A 263 -2.75 8.07 10.00
CA TYR A 263 -3.27 6.84 9.41
C TYR A 263 -4.68 6.55 9.96
N PRO A 264 -5.71 6.44 9.09
CA PRO A 264 -7.10 6.35 9.49
C PRO A 264 -7.38 5.24 10.51
N LEU A 265 -8.08 5.60 11.59
CA LEU A 265 -8.33 4.67 12.70
C LEU A 265 -9.12 3.43 12.27
N MET A 266 -10.04 3.55 11.32
CA MET A 266 -10.80 2.40 10.81
C MET A 266 -9.90 1.40 10.04
N CYS A 267 -8.90 1.88 9.29
CA CYS A 267 -7.98 0.99 8.57
C CYS A 267 -7.07 0.24 9.53
N ARG A 268 -6.71 0.84 10.69
CA ARG A 268 -5.97 0.13 11.74
C ARG A 268 -6.71 -1.10 12.24
N LEU A 269 -8.05 -1.09 12.29
CA LEU A 269 -8.83 -2.25 12.74
C LEU A 269 -8.75 -3.45 11.78
N TYR A 270 -8.32 -3.24 10.53
CA TYR A 270 -8.09 -4.31 9.56
C TYR A 270 -6.68 -4.90 9.62
N LEU A 271 -5.77 -4.26 10.36
CA LEU A 271 -4.40 -4.74 10.58
C LEU A 271 -4.32 -5.73 11.77
N PRO A 272 -3.22 -6.49 11.90
CA PRO A 272 -2.92 -7.25 13.11
C PRO A 272 -2.98 -6.40 14.37
N ILE A 273 -3.36 -7.02 15.49
CA ILE A 273 -3.65 -6.32 16.76
C ILE A 273 -2.48 -5.46 17.28
N GLN A 274 -1.23 -5.83 16.97
CA GLN A 274 -0.05 -5.04 17.34
C GLN A 274 -0.01 -3.64 16.72
N TYR A 275 -0.78 -3.37 15.66
CA TYR A 275 -0.87 -2.07 14.98
C TYR A 275 -2.08 -1.24 15.42
N HIS A 276 -2.92 -1.80 16.32
CA HIS A 276 -4.09 -1.11 16.84
C HIS A 276 -3.66 -0.06 17.86
N LEU A 277 -4.29 1.11 17.80
CA LEU A 277 -4.08 2.14 18.81
C LEU A 277 -4.95 1.85 20.05
N LYS A 278 -4.45 2.24 21.22
CA LYS A 278 -5.21 2.20 22.46
C LYS A 278 -6.17 3.40 22.49
N LEU A 279 -7.38 3.20 21.98
CA LEU A 279 -8.41 4.22 21.86
C LEU A 279 -9.36 4.20 23.07
N THR A 280 -10.05 5.31 23.31
CA THR A 280 -11.17 5.32 24.27
C THR A 280 -12.30 4.43 23.76
N ASN A 281 -13.14 3.93 24.67
CA ASN A 281 -14.29 3.10 24.30
C ASN A 281 -15.24 3.83 23.33
N GLU A 282 -15.40 5.14 23.50
CA GLU A 282 -16.23 6.00 22.65
C GLU A 282 -15.70 6.05 21.21
N ILE A 283 -14.41 6.36 21.02
CA ILE A 283 -13.77 6.38 19.70
C ILE A 283 -13.86 4.98 19.06
N SER A 284 -13.50 3.93 19.80
CA SER A 284 -13.54 2.54 19.30
C SER A 284 -14.95 2.15 18.83
N ASN A 285 -15.98 2.50 19.59
CA ASN A 285 -17.36 2.18 19.23
C ASN A 285 -17.82 2.95 17.99
N GLU A 286 -17.48 4.23 17.88
CA GLU A 286 -17.83 5.06 16.71
C GLU A 286 -17.20 4.54 15.40
N ILE A 287 -15.94 4.09 15.47
CA ILE A 287 -15.26 3.46 14.34
C ILE A 287 -15.94 2.14 13.95
N LYS A 288 -16.26 1.29 14.94
CA LYS A 288 -16.97 0.01 14.69
C LYS A 288 -18.33 0.24 14.04
N GLN A 289 -19.09 1.24 14.48
CA GLN A 289 -20.38 1.60 13.87
C GLN A 289 -20.21 2.09 12.44
N SER A 290 -19.14 2.83 12.15
CA SER A 290 -18.84 3.28 10.79
C SER A 290 -18.52 2.11 9.84
N ILE A 291 -17.75 1.11 10.31
CA ILE A 291 -17.49 -0.12 9.56
C ILE A 291 -18.78 -0.92 9.35
N LEU A 292 -19.62 -1.05 10.38
CA LEU A 292 -20.92 -1.73 10.25
C LEU A 292 -21.82 -1.03 9.21
N ALA A 293 -21.86 0.30 9.21
CA ALA A 293 -22.62 1.06 8.22
C ALA A 293 -22.15 0.79 6.78
N ILE A 294 -20.82 0.67 6.56
CA ILE A 294 -20.26 0.26 5.26
C ILE A 294 -20.75 -1.14 4.88
N LYS A 295 -20.65 -2.11 5.80
CA LYS A 295 -21.10 -3.50 5.57
C LYS A 295 -22.59 -3.59 5.22
N TYR A 296 -23.44 -2.89 5.98
CA TYR A 296 -24.88 -2.87 5.71
C TYR A 296 -25.21 -2.29 4.32
N ALA A 297 -24.51 -1.22 3.91
CA ALA A 297 -24.72 -0.63 2.60
C ALA A 297 -24.32 -1.56 1.44
N ILE A 298 -23.34 -2.44 1.67
CA ILE A 298 -22.86 -3.42 0.69
C ILE A 298 -23.83 -4.59 0.57
N ASN A 299 -24.22 -5.20 1.70
CA ASN A 299 -25.03 -6.43 1.70
C ASN A 299 -26.33 -6.25 0.92
N GLY A 300 -27.04 -5.13 1.12
CA GLY A 300 -28.28 -4.86 0.40
C GLY A 300 -28.13 -4.75 -1.11
N ILE A 301 -26.93 -4.49 -1.64
CA ILE A 301 -26.68 -4.38 -3.08
C ILE A 301 -26.09 -5.66 -3.65
N VAL A 302 -25.17 -6.31 -2.94
CA VAL A 302 -24.62 -7.60 -3.38
C VAL A 302 -25.75 -8.63 -3.48
N GLU A 303 -26.71 -8.64 -2.54
CA GLU A 303 -27.91 -9.47 -2.64
C GLU A 303 -28.74 -9.21 -3.91
N LEU A 304 -28.72 -8.00 -4.47
CA LEU A 304 -29.42 -7.69 -5.72
C LEU A 304 -28.64 -8.19 -6.94
N ILE A 305 -27.30 -8.10 -6.90
CA ILE A 305 -26.41 -8.55 -7.97
C ILE A 305 -26.47 -10.07 -8.11
N THR A 306 -26.52 -10.80 -6.99
CA THR A 306 -26.42 -12.27 -6.97
C THR A 306 -27.74 -12.99 -7.22
N LYS A 307 -28.87 -12.26 -7.22
CA LYS A 307 -30.22 -12.80 -7.52
C LYS A 307 -30.65 -12.62 -8.99
N LEU A 308 -29.87 -11.90 -9.79
CA LEU A 308 -30.10 -11.69 -11.22
C LEU A 308 -29.35 -12.74 -12.04
#